data_AF-A0A3B8IFQ1-F1
#
_entry.id   AF-A0A3B8IFQ1-F1
#
_cell.length_a   1.000
_cell.length_b   1.000
_cell.length_c   1.000
_cell.angle_alpha   90.00
_cell.angle_beta   90.00
_cell.angle_gamma   90.00
#
_symmetry.space_group_name_H-M   'P 1'
#
loop_
_entity.id
_entity.type
_entity.pdbx_description
1 polymer ?
#
loop_
_entity_poly.entity_id
_entity_poly.type
_entity_poly.pdbx_seq_one_letter_code
_entity_poly.pdbx_strand_id
1 'polypeptide(L)'
;GPYDYYLNPERGAVPEWSADKFAVMSWEDWLTTDPMPTAAQLTQPTLMIHSDGAVLPDYTKKYFENIAAEDKELHWMETELESPYHQFKYYDQEDEVSESITEASAWFKSKM
;
A
#
# COMPACT_ATOMS: atom_id res chain seq x y z
N GLY A 1 -8.87 -16.58 11.80
CA GLY A 1 -8.08 -15.63 12.62
C GLY A 1 -8.30 -14.22 12.08
N PRO A 2 -7.78 -13.16 12.74
CA PRO A 2 -8.01 -11.77 12.31
C PRO A 2 -7.42 -11.45 10.92
N TYR A 3 -6.43 -12.21 10.47
CA TYR A 3 -5.84 -12.10 9.14
C TYR A 3 -6.51 -13.05 8.13
N ASP A 4 -7.80 -12.84 7.86
CA ASP A 4 -8.58 -13.69 6.95
C ASP A 4 -7.90 -13.91 5.59
N TYR A 5 -7.32 -12.86 5.00
CA TYR A 5 -6.63 -12.93 3.72
C TYR A 5 -5.58 -14.06 3.66
N TYR A 6 -4.74 -14.19 4.69
CA TYR A 6 -3.69 -15.22 4.76
C TYR A 6 -4.20 -16.60 5.21
N LEU A 7 -5.46 -16.70 5.64
CA LEU A 7 -6.05 -17.93 6.18
C LEU A 7 -7.13 -18.52 5.26
N ASN A 8 -7.63 -17.74 4.30
CA ASN A 8 -8.67 -18.15 3.37
C ASN A 8 -8.06 -18.61 2.02
N PRO A 9 -8.24 -19.88 1.61
CA PRO A 9 -7.70 -20.41 0.35
C PRO A 9 -8.39 -19.83 -0.89
N GLU A 10 -9.56 -19.20 -0.74
CA GLU A 10 -10.21 -18.44 -1.82
C GLU A 10 -9.60 -17.04 -2.00
N ARG A 11 -8.72 -16.62 -1.09
CA ARG A 11 -8.03 -15.32 -1.09
C ARG A 11 -6.51 -15.51 -1.19
N GLY A 12 -5.78 -15.31 -0.10
CA GLY A 12 -4.32 -15.29 -0.04
C GLY A 12 -3.68 -16.51 0.61
N ALA A 13 -4.45 -17.50 1.10
CA ALA A 13 -3.89 -18.74 1.65
C ALA A 13 -3.47 -19.72 0.55
N VAL A 14 -2.58 -19.27 -0.33
CA VAL A 14 -1.99 -20.04 -1.42
C VAL A 14 -0.82 -20.88 -0.86
N PRO A 15 -0.86 -22.22 -0.96
CA PRO A 15 0.17 -23.10 -0.39
C PRO A 15 1.60 -22.76 -0.84
N GLU A 16 1.75 -22.25 -2.06
CA GLU A 16 3.04 -21.90 -2.66
C GLU A 16 3.61 -20.57 -2.13
N TRP A 17 2.77 -19.66 -1.62
CA TRP A 17 3.19 -18.30 -1.21
C TRP A 17 3.73 -18.24 0.22
N SER A 18 3.25 -19.15 1.09
CA SER A 18 3.45 -19.04 2.55
C SER A 18 4.21 -20.22 3.15
N ALA A 19 5.02 -20.94 2.38
CA ALA A 19 5.78 -22.09 2.88
C ALA A 19 6.97 -21.71 3.82
N ASP A 20 6.80 -20.67 4.65
CA ASP A 20 7.80 -20.09 5.57
C ASP A 20 9.13 -19.74 4.88
N LYS A 21 9.09 -19.48 3.58
CA LYS A 21 10.28 -19.21 2.76
C LYS A 21 10.61 -17.72 2.82
N PHE A 22 11.21 -17.31 3.94
CA PHE A 22 11.94 -16.05 4.04
C PHE A 22 13.44 -16.36 4.06
N ALA A 23 14.23 -15.66 3.25
CA ALA A 23 15.68 -15.79 3.30
C ALA A 23 16.16 -15.13 4.60
N VAL A 24 16.44 -15.91 5.65
CA VAL A 24 16.79 -15.38 6.99
C VAL A 24 17.92 -14.34 6.94
N MET A 25 18.85 -14.48 6.01
CA MET A 25 19.95 -13.52 5.80
C MET A 25 19.50 -12.10 5.39
N SER A 26 18.28 -11.91 4.88
CA SER A 26 17.75 -10.57 4.53
C SER A 26 17.07 -9.86 5.70
N TRP A 27 17.02 -10.46 6.90
CA TRP A 27 16.41 -9.82 8.08
C TRP A 27 17.10 -8.50 8.45
N GLU A 28 18.43 -8.48 8.46
CA GLU A 28 19.21 -7.29 8.84
C GLU A 28 18.91 -6.12 7.90
N ASP A 29 19.00 -6.35 6.59
CA ASP A 29 18.71 -5.33 5.58
C ASP A 29 17.25 -4.87 5.66
N TRP A 30 16.30 -5.79 5.82
CA TRP A 30 14.88 -5.44 5.91
C TRP A 30 14.58 -4.57 7.14
N LEU A 31 15.15 -4.90 8.30
CA LEU A 31 14.94 -4.15 9.55
C LEU A 31 15.63 -2.77 9.57
N THR A 32 16.68 -2.60 8.78
CA THR A 32 17.47 -1.35 8.73
C THR A 32 17.14 -0.46 7.54
N THR A 33 16.27 -0.92 6.63
CA THR A 33 15.82 -0.13 5.49
C THR A 33 14.94 1.03 5.96
N ASP A 34 15.35 2.26 5.65
CA ASP A 34 14.54 3.46 5.82
C ASP A 34 14.22 4.08 4.45
N PRO A 35 12.96 3.99 3.97
CA PRO A 35 12.58 4.62 2.71
C PRO A 35 12.36 6.12 2.84
N MET A 36 12.19 6.69 4.05
CA MET A 36 11.80 8.10 4.20
C MET A 36 12.70 9.11 3.46
N PRO A 37 14.03 8.95 3.41
CA PRO A 37 14.90 9.87 2.66
C PRO A 37 14.67 9.87 1.15
N THR A 38 14.04 8.84 0.58
CA THR A 38 13.80 8.76 -0.87
C THR A 38 12.61 9.60 -1.31
N ALA A 39 11.69 9.98 -0.40
CA ALA A 39 10.55 10.85 -0.71
C ALA A 39 11.01 12.16 -1.36
N ALA A 40 12.07 12.79 -0.82
CA ALA A 40 12.64 14.03 -1.35
C ALA A 40 13.28 13.88 -2.73
N GLN A 41 13.46 12.66 -3.23
CA GLN A 41 13.99 12.36 -4.57
C GLN A 41 12.88 12.13 -5.59
N LEU A 42 11.62 11.98 -5.15
CA LEU A 42 10.47 11.84 -6.04
C LEU A 42 10.06 13.20 -6.60
N THR A 43 10.52 13.51 -7.81
CA THR A 43 10.23 14.77 -8.51
C THR A 43 9.21 14.63 -9.63
N GLN A 44 8.71 13.43 -9.90
CA GLN A 44 7.72 13.17 -10.94
C GLN A 44 6.30 13.17 -10.35
N PRO A 45 5.26 13.40 -11.18
CA PRO A 45 3.89 13.35 -10.70
C PRO A 45 3.60 12.04 -9.96
N THR A 46 3.15 12.13 -8.71
CA THR A 46 2.96 10.97 -7.83
C THR A 46 1.55 10.91 -7.27
N LEU A 47 0.85 9.79 -7.52
CA LEU A 47 -0.39 9.43 -6.84
C LEU A 47 -0.10 8.37 -5.78
N MET A 48 -0.63 8.55 -4.59
CA MET A 48 -0.70 7.52 -3.54
C MET A 48 -2.17 7.26 -3.19
N ILE A 49 -2.58 6.00 -3.10
CA ILE A 49 -3.92 5.57 -2.71
C ILE A 49 -3.80 4.73 -1.43
N HIS A 50 -4.49 5.11 -0.36
CA HIS A 50 -4.39 4.42 0.94
C HIS A 50 -5.60 4.68 1.84
N SER A 51 -5.56 4.25 3.12
CA SER A 51 -6.62 4.45 4.13
C SER A 51 -6.08 4.31 5.55
N ASP A 52 -6.87 4.73 6.55
CA ASP A 52 -6.51 4.56 7.97
C ASP A 52 -6.55 3.09 8.43
N GLY A 53 -7.28 2.23 7.73
CA GLY A 53 -7.32 0.78 8.00
C GLY A 53 -6.19 -0.02 7.35
N ALA A 54 -5.28 0.62 6.61
CA ALA A 54 -4.17 -0.04 5.95
C ALA A 54 -2.88 0.02 6.80
N VAL A 55 -1.81 -0.66 6.37
CA VAL A 55 -0.56 -0.72 7.14
C VAL A 55 0.09 0.67 7.21
N LEU A 56 0.51 1.08 8.42
CA LEU A 56 1.31 2.29 8.69
C LEU A 56 0.75 3.61 8.10
N PRO A 57 -0.52 3.98 8.36
CA PRO A 57 -1.17 5.13 7.72
C PRO A 57 -0.46 6.47 8.01
N ASP A 58 0.03 6.67 9.24
CA ASP A 58 0.76 7.88 9.62
C ASP A 58 2.10 8.03 8.87
N TYR A 59 2.79 6.91 8.63
CA TYR A 59 4.03 6.93 7.86
C TYR A 59 3.75 7.20 6.38
N THR A 60 2.65 6.70 5.82
CA THR A 60 2.22 7.04 4.46
C THR A 60 1.96 8.54 4.31
N LYS A 61 1.20 9.14 5.24
CA LYS A 61 0.95 10.60 5.25
C LYS A 61 2.26 11.38 5.34
N LYS A 62 3.14 11.00 6.27
CA LYS A 62 4.47 11.62 6.43
C LYS A 62 5.34 11.46 5.18
N TYR A 63 5.33 10.29 4.53
CA TYR A 63 6.10 10.06 3.31
C TYR A 63 5.59 10.95 2.19
N PHE A 64 4.27 10.99 1.98
CA PHE A 64 3.61 11.86 1.00
C PHE A 64 3.94 13.34 1.20
N GLU A 65 3.90 13.84 2.44
CA GLU A 65 4.28 15.21 2.78
C GLU A 65 5.70 15.55 2.34
N ASN A 66 6.64 14.60 2.45
CA ASN A 66 8.05 14.77 2.11
C ASN A 66 8.37 14.56 0.62
N ILE A 67 7.41 14.17 -0.21
CA ILE A 67 7.60 14.06 -1.68
C ILE A 67 7.93 15.44 -2.26
N ALA A 68 8.99 15.53 -3.07
CA ALA A 68 9.47 16.77 -3.65
C ALA A 68 8.66 17.27 -4.85
N ALA A 69 7.95 16.39 -5.54
CA ALA A 69 7.07 16.75 -6.65
C ALA A 69 5.97 17.71 -6.19
N GLU A 70 5.77 18.80 -6.94
CA GLU A 70 4.65 19.73 -6.73
C GLU A 70 3.31 19.08 -7.12
N ASP A 71 3.33 18.27 -8.17
CA ASP A 71 2.17 17.56 -8.69
C ASP A 71 2.04 16.19 -8.00
N LYS A 72 1.47 16.19 -6.80
CA LYS A 72 1.25 14.98 -6.01
C LYS A 72 -0.15 14.93 -5.43
N GLU A 73 -0.72 13.73 -5.38
CA GLU A 73 -2.06 13.49 -4.85
C GLU A 73 -2.06 12.28 -3.89
N LEU A 74 -2.79 12.44 -2.78
CA LEU A 74 -3.03 11.38 -1.81
C LEU A 74 -4.54 11.12 -1.77
N HIS A 75 -4.97 10.07 -2.46
CA HIS A 75 -6.34 9.58 -2.40
C HIS A 75 -6.51 8.72 -1.14
N TRP A 76 -7.43 9.12 -0.26
CA TRP A 76 -7.62 8.48 1.04
C TRP A 76 -9.02 7.89 1.14
N MET A 77 -9.10 6.56 1.13
CA MET A 77 -10.37 5.84 1.22
C MET A 77 -10.82 5.73 2.67
N GLU A 78 -12.08 6.03 2.91
CA GLU A 78 -12.71 5.88 4.22
C GLU A 78 -12.97 4.41 4.54
N THR A 79 -12.78 4.01 5.80
CA THR A 79 -13.01 2.65 6.24
C THR A 79 -13.27 2.58 7.74
N GLU A 80 -14.13 1.66 8.15
CA GLU A 80 -14.37 1.34 9.57
C GLU A 80 -13.44 0.23 10.09
N LEU A 81 -12.62 -0.35 9.20
CA LEU A 81 -11.68 -1.41 9.57
C LEU A 81 -10.44 -0.80 10.23
N GLU A 82 -10.07 -1.33 11.39
CA GLU A 82 -8.81 -0.96 12.04
C GLU A 82 -7.60 -1.39 11.19
N SER A 83 -6.48 -0.65 11.33
CA SER A 83 -5.20 -1.07 10.75
C SER A 83 -4.76 -2.43 11.32
N PRO A 84 -4.31 -3.39 10.49
CA PRO A 84 -4.00 -3.28 9.06
C PRO A 84 -5.06 -3.89 8.14
N TYR A 85 -6.29 -4.12 8.59
CA TYR A 85 -7.21 -5.05 7.93
C TYR A 85 -7.76 -4.56 6.59
N HIS A 86 -7.89 -3.24 6.40
CA HIS A 86 -8.31 -2.67 5.12
C HIS A 86 -7.24 -2.84 4.02
N GLN A 87 -5.96 -3.02 4.38
CA GLN A 87 -4.87 -3.30 3.42
C GLN A 87 -5.24 -4.41 2.44
N PHE A 88 -5.82 -5.51 2.96
CA PHE A 88 -6.13 -6.68 2.15
C PHE A 88 -7.32 -6.47 1.22
N LYS A 89 -8.14 -5.44 1.47
CA LYS A 89 -9.30 -5.12 0.65
C LYS A 89 -8.88 -4.58 -0.72
N TYR A 90 -7.80 -3.78 -0.77
CA TYR A 90 -7.15 -3.33 -2.01
C TYR A 90 -6.62 -4.45 -2.92
N TYR A 91 -6.48 -5.68 -2.42
CA TYR A 91 -5.89 -6.79 -3.18
C TYR A 91 -6.94 -7.55 -3.99
N ASP A 92 -8.15 -7.70 -3.46
CA ASP A 92 -9.10 -8.68 -3.98
C ASP A 92 -10.59 -8.33 -3.81
N GLN A 93 -10.92 -7.11 -3.39
CA GLN A 93 -12.31 -6.69 -3.22
C GLN A 93 -12.73 -5.68 -4.27
N GLU A 94 -13.93 -5.87 -4.80
CA GLU A 94 -14.41 -5.14 -5.97
C GLU A 94 -14.44 -3.63 -5.77
N ASP A 95 -14.91 -3.15 -4.61
CA ASP A 95 -15.05 -1.72 -4.32
C ASP A 95 -13.68 -1.03 -4.27
N GLU A 96 -12.77 -1.51 -3.43
CA GLU A 96 -11.44 -0.92 -3.25
C GLU A 96 -10.57 -1.04 -4.51
N VAL A 97 -10.67 -2.16 -5.24
CA VAL A 97 -9.96 -2.36 -6.51
C VAL A 97 -10.52 -1.44 -7.59
N SER A 98 -11.85 -1.31 -7.72
CA SER A 98 -12.47 -0.48 -8.75
C SER A 98 -12.20 1.01 -8.53
N GLU A 99 -12.24 1.47 -7.29
CA GLU A 99 -11.89 2.84 -6.94
C GLU A 99 -10.40 3.11 -7.22
N SER A 100 -9.51 2.21 -6.81
CA SER A 100 -8.07 2.34 -7.07
C SER A 100 -7.76 2.40 -8.58
N ILE A 101 -8.43 1.57 -9.39
CA ILE A 101 -8.28 1.59 -10.86
C ILE A 101 -8.82 2.90 -11.43
N THR A 102 -9.93 3.41 -10.92
CA THR A 102 -10.53 4.67 -11.36
C THR A 102 -9.57 5.82 -11.13
N GLU A 103 -9.05 5.96 -9.91
CA GLU A 103 -8.13 7.04 -9.54
C GLU A 103 -6.80 6.93 -10.30
N ALA A 104 -6.20 5.74 -10.35
CA ALA A 104 -4.96 5.54 -11.11
C ALA A 104 -5.15 5.83 -12.60
N SER A 105 -6.26 5.40 -13.20
CA SER A 105 -6.57 5.64 -14.61
C SER A 105 -6.78 7.12 -14.90
N ALA A 106 -7.50 7.84 -14.02
CA ALA A 106 -7.70 9.28 -14.14
C ALA A 106 -6.37 10.04 -14.03
N TRP A 107 -5.54 9.66 -13.05
CA TRP A 107 -4.21 10.23 -12.85
C TRP A 107 -3.35 10.06 -14.10
N PHE A 108 -3.14 8.83 -14.59
CA PHE A 108 -2.30 8.61 -15.77
C PHE A 108 -2.80 9.34 -17.01
N LYS A 109 -4.12 9.36 -17.28
CA LYS A 109 -4.70 10.13 -18.40
C LYS A 109 -4.47 11.63 -18.29
N SER A 110 -4.29 12.16 -17.08
CA SER A 110 -4.01 13.58 -16.85
C SER A 110 -2.53 13.93 -16.99
N LYS A 111 -1.63 12.95 -16.84
CA LYS A 111 -0.16 13.16 -16.82
C LYS A 111 0.57 12.69 -18.09
N MET A 112 -0.07 11.85 -18.92
CA MET A 112 0.47 11.28 -20.17
C MET A 112 -0.40 11.63 -21.37
#